data_AF-A0A0Q6VET4-F1
#
_entry.id   AF-A0A0Q6VET4-F1
#
_cell.length_a   1.000
_cell.length_b   1.000
_cell.length_c   1.000
_cell.angle_alpha   90.00
_cell.angle_beta   90.00
_cell.angle_gamma   90.00
#
_symmetry.space_group_name_H-M   'P 1'
#
loop_
_entity.id
_entity.type
_entity.pdbx_description
1 polymer ?
#
loop_
_entity_poly.entity_id
_entity_poly.type
_entity_poly.pdbx_seq_one_letter_code
_entity_poly.pdbx_strand_id
1 'polypeptide(L)'
;MTELLLTNAQVYGDGAWQPGVDAIAVRDGVIVGLGRSADLGSLVPAADVIDLEGGWVLPGFQDAHVHPVQAGLEMNACNLADGDGLDDYVSTVAAYALGHPAAEWIVGGGWSMDAFPGGVPTAAVLDRIVSDRPVFLPNRDHHSAWVNTAALERAGITAATPDPADGRIERNDRGEPTGALHEGAMELVRRHVPRPSADDIARALQTAQAHLHSLGITGWQDALVGEGLGMPDTLDAYLDAHRAGRLTARVVGALWWDRERGDEQIAELVERRERAAAAGFDASSVKIMQDGVCETFTAAVVEPYLDRHGHPTDNHGLSFIEAADLARYVQLLDAADFQVHIHALGDRAVADSLDAIEHAVTVNGRRGNRHHLAHVQIVRPEDVPRFAELDVTANAQPLWACLDEQMADLTLPFLSATARAQQYVFRSLVDAGTRIAFGSDWPVSSADPLLGIHVAVNRVAAGSDAEPLLASESLTVVEAIEAYTRGSAFVSRRESASGTIAVDMAADLAVLDADIVSIDSHEIAEVRVTRTYVAGRLVHTL
;
A
#
# COMPACT_ATOMS: atom_id res chain seq x y z
N MET A 1 28.92 19.48 -8.10
CA MET A 1 28.89 18.42 -9.10
C MET A 1 29.29 17.15 -8.39
N THR A 2 28.37 16.21 -8.27
CA THR A 2 28.61 14.89 -7.65
C THR A 2 28.74 13.87 -8.76
N GLU A 3 29.85 13.15 -8.81
CA GLU A 3 30.11 12.09 -9.79
C GLU A 3 30.27 10.76 -9.05
N LEU A 4 29.66 9.70 -9.58
CA LEU A 4 29.70 8.35 -9.04
C LEU A 4 29.90 7.36 -10.19
N LEU A 5 30.73 6.36 -9.99
CA LEU A 5 30.90 5.25 -10.91
C LEU A 5 30.66 3.94 -10.14
N LEU A 6 29.53 3.30 -10.40
CA LEU A 6 29.22 1.96 -9.90
C LEU A 6 29.84 0.94 -10.86
N THR A 7 30.64 0.00 -10.38
CA THR A 7 31.34 -1.00 -11.20
C THR A 7 31.11 -2.42 -10.71
N ASN A 8 31.46 -3.41 -11.54
CA ASN A 8 31.33 -4.83 -11.22
C ASN A 8 29.87 -5.19 -10.86
N ALA A 9 28.96 -4.77 -11.72
CA ALA A 9 27.53 -4.93 -11.57
C ALA A 9 26.96 -5.85 -12.66
N GLN A 10 25.84 -6.53 -12.37
CA GLN A 10 24.96 -7.08 -13.40
C GLN A 10 23.79 -6.11 -13.58
N VAL A 11 23.73 -5.41 -14.71
CA VAL A 11 22.76 -4.32 -14.90
C VAL A 11 21.52 -4.80 -15.66
N TYR A 12 20.34 -4.57 -15.09
CA TYR A 12 19.05 -4.75 -15.75
C TYR A 12 18.64 -3.47 -16.48
N GLY A 13 18.04 -3.60 -17.66
CA GLY A 13 17.47 -2.48 -18.40
C GLY A 13 16.57 -2.98 -19.51
N ASP A 14 15.57 -2.20 -19.91
CA ASP A 14 14.67 -2.51 -21.02
C ASP A 14 14.09 -3.95 -21.00
N GLY A 15 13.71 -4.44 -19.81
CA GLY A 15 13.05 -5.73 -19.65
C GLY A 15 13.98 -6.94 -19.54
N ALA A 16 15.31 -6.77 -19.56
CA ALA A 16 16.26 -7.88 -19.47
C ALA A 16 17.59 -7.47 -18.81
N TRP A 17 18.37 -8.48 -18.40
CA TRP A 17 19.79 -8.27 -18.11
C TRP A 17 20.54 -7.80 -19.36
N GLN A 18 21.56 -6.96 -19.16
CA GLN A 18 22.34 -6.33 -20.23
C GLN A 18 23.77 -6.89 -20.27
N PRO A 19 24.03 -8.03 -20.95
CA PRO A 19 25.36 -8.60 -21.06
C PRO A 19 26.39 -7.60 -21.60
N GLY A 20 27.49 -7.42 -20.87
CA GLY A 20 28.58 -6.50 -21.25
C GLY A 20 28.41 -5.07 -20.72
N VAL A 21 27.34 -4.78 -19.99
CA VAL A 21 27.20 -3.59 -19.14
C VAL A 21 27.56 -4.00 -17.71
N ASP A 22 28.75 -3.60 -17.25
CA ASP A 22 29.25 -3.91 -15.89
C ASP A 22 29.37 -2.68 -14.99
N ALA A 23 29.02 -1.50 -15.51
CA ALA A 23 29.15 -0.24 -14.81
C ALA A 23 28.09 0.80 -15.20
N ILE A 24 27.80 1.68 -14.24
CA ILE A 24 26.87 2.81 -14.34
C ILE A 24 27.60 4.08 -13.92
N ALA A 25 27.71 5.04 -14.84
CA ALA A 25 28.26 6.36 -14.55
C ALA A 25 27.12 7.35 -14.25
N VAL A 26 27.24 8.05 -13.13
CA VAL A 26 26.23 8.97 -12.63
C VAL A 26 26.85 10.34 -12.41
N ARG A 27 26.18 11.39 -12.88
CA ARG A 27 26.53 12.78 -12.59
C ARG A 27 25.30 13.52 -12.12
N ASP A 28 25.43 14.22 -10.99
CA ASP A 28 24.37 15.04 -10.39
C ASP A 28 23.04 14.26 -10.26
N GLY A 29 23.15 12.98 -9.94
CA GLY A 29 22.04 12.05 -9.73
C GLY A 29 21.38 11.50 -11.00
N VAL A 30 21.93 11.80 -12.18
CA VAL A 30 21.47 11.30 -13.49
C VAL A 30 22.48 10.32 -14.07
N ILE A 31 22.00 9.24 -14.68
CA ILE A 31 22.82 8.27 -15.39
C ILE A 31 23.32 8.91 -16.69
N VAL A 32 24.64 9.05 -16.82
CA VAL A 32 25.29 9.65 -18.00
C VAL A 32 25.99 8.62 -18.88
N GLY A 33 26.08 7.37 -18.42
CA GLY A 33 26.68 6.29 -19.20
C GLY A 33 26.40 4.91 -18.60
N LEU A 34 26.21 3.94 -19.50
CA LEU A 34 26.08 2.51 -19.21
C LEU A 34 27.06 1.79 -20.15
N GLY A 35 27.84 0.85 -19.61
CA GLY A 35 28.79 0.09 -20.41
C GLY A 35 29.83 -0.61 -19.57
N ARG A 36 31.03 -0.79 -20.13
CA ARG A 36 32.16 -1.34 -19.39
C ARG A 36 32.84 -0.25 -18.56
N SER A 37 33.17 -0.58 -17.33
CA SER A 37 33.88 0.27 -16.35
C SER A 37 35.09 0.98 -16.94
N ALA A 38 35.89 0.27 -17.76
CA ALA A 38 37.08 0.81 -18.42
C ALA A 38 36.79 1.98 -19.39
N ASP A 39 35.57 2.05 -19.94
CA ASP A 39 35.16 3.04 -20.95
C ASP A 39 34.45 4.25 -20.32
N LEU A 40 33.89 4.10 -19.12
CA LEU A 40 33.05 5.13 -18.48
C LEU A 40 33.82 6.18 -17.67
N GLY A 41 35.05 5.92 -17.25
CA GLY A 41 35.82 6.83 -16.39
C GLY A 41 36.01 8.25 -16.96
N SER A 42 36.07 8.38 -18.29
CA SER A 42 36.16 9.69 -18.95
C SER A 42 34.87 10.51 -18.87
N LEU A 43 33.73 9.85 -18.71
CA LEU A 43 32.43 10.50 -18.54
C LEU A 43 32.23 11.02 -17.13
N VAL A 44 33.01 10.56 -16.15
CA VAL A 44 32.94 10.97 -14.73
C VAL A 44 34.35 10.98 -14.11
N PRO A 45 35.24 11.88 -14.57
CA PRO A 45 36.67 11.84 -14.23
C PRO A 45 36.98 12.11 -12.76
N ALA A 46 36.01 12.65 -12.00
CA ALA A 46 36.12 12.93 -10.58
C ALA A 46 35.20 12.04 -9.73
N ALA A 47 34.71 10.92 -10.29
CA ALA A 47 33.80 10.03 -9.58
C ALA A 47 34.43 9.35 -8.36
N ASP A 48 33.63 9.21 -7.31
CA ASP A 48 33.80 8.14 -6.35
C ASP A 48 33.50 6.81 -7.05
N VAL A 49 34.44 5.86 -7.00
CA VAL A 49 34.28 4.54 -7.64
C VAL A 49 33.86 3.53 -6.59
N ILE A 50 32.72 2.88 -6.81
CA ILE A 50 32.14 1.90 -5.89
C ILE A 50 32.04 0.55 -6.60
N ASP A 51 32.69 -0.46 -6.02
CA ASP A 51 32.53 -1.86 -6.41
C ASP A 51 31.20 -2.39 -5.83
N LEU A 52 30.36 -2.96 -6.69
CA LEU A 52 29.11 -3.63 -6.32
C LEU A 52 29.28 -5.14 -6.11
N GLU A 53 30.51 -5.66 -6.18
CA GLU A 53 30.87 -7.03 -5.82
C GLU A 53 30.12 -8.11 -6.62
N GLY A 54 29.73 -7.79 -7.86
CA GLY A 54 28.93 -8.66 -8.72
C GLY A 54 27.42 -8.54 -8.51
N GLY A 55 26.95 -7.57 -7.73
CA GLY A 55 25.54 -7.38 -7.38
C GLY A 55 24.62 -7.13 -8.58
N TRP A 56 23.37 -7.55 -8.43
CA TRP A 56 22.33 -7.48 -9.46
C TRP A 56 21.55 -6.19 -9.35
N VAL A 57 21.71 -5.28 -10.31
CA VAL A 57 21.19 -3.92 -10.25
C VAL A 57 19.92 -3.81 -11.07
N LEU A 58 18.81 -3.51 -10.38
CA LEU A 58 17.50 -3.19 -10.95
C LEU A 58 17.22 -1.69 -10.82
N PRO A 59 16.29 -1.15 -11.62
CA PRO A 59 15.67 0.13 -11.27
C PRO A 59 15.15 0.04 -9.84
N GLY A 60 15.35 1.09 -9.05
CA GLY A 60 14.80 1.15 -7.70
C GLY A 60 13.29 0.91 -7.73
N PHE A 61 12.80 0.04 -6.85
CA PHE A 61 11.37 -0.24 -6.77
C PHE A 61 10.60 1.01 -6.39
N GLN A 62 9.34 1.06 -6.79
CA GLN A 62 8.41 2.13 -6.44
C GLN A 62 7.09 1.53 -5.99
N ASP A 63 6.57 2.04 -4.87
CA ASP A 63 5.33 1.58 -4.29
C ASP A 63 4.16 2.49 -4.74
N ALA A 64 3.27 1.97 -5.57
CA ALA A 64 2.15 2.74 -6.11
C ALA A 64 1.02 3.00 -5.08
N HIS A 65 1.06 2.38 -3.91
CA HIS A 65 0.02 2.49 -2.90
C HIS A 65 0.55 2.10 -1.53
N VAL A 66 0.80 3.08 -0.68
CA VAL A 66 1.33 2.85 0.67
C VAL A 66 0.88 3.95 1.64
N HIS A 67 0.87 3.65 2.94
CA HIS A 67 0.53 4.57 4.03
C HIS A 67 1.75 4.80 4.95
N PRO A 68 2.85 5.39 4.44
CA PRO A 68 4.16 5.39 5.09
C PRO A 68 4.16 6.12 6.43
N VAL A 69 3.46 7.23 6.56
CA VAL A 69 3.42 7.96 7.85
C VAL A 69 2.67 7.17 8.91
N GLN A 70 1.59 6.47 8.53
CA GLN A 70 0.86 5.58 9.43
C GLN A 70 1.74 4.41 9.86
N ALA A 71 2.35 3.72 8.91
CA ALA A 71 3.30 2.65 9.18
C ALA A 71 4.44 3.11 10.11
N GLY A 72 5.02 4.27 9.85
CA GLY A 72 6.06 4.85 10.69
C GLY A 72 5.60 5.18 12.12
N LEU A 73 4.33 5.58 12.30
CA LEU A 73 3.75 5.81 13.62
C LEU A 73 3.58 4.48 14.37
N GLU A 74 3.11 3.44 13.68
CA GLU A 74 2.95 2.09 14.25
C GLU A 74 4.28 1.44 14.60
N MET A 75 5.29 1.53 13.72
CA MET A 75 6.66 1.07 13.97
C MET A 75 7.30 1.76 15.18
N ASN A 76 6.97 3.04 15.41
CA ASN A 76 7.48 3.81 16.54
C ASN A 76 6.70 3.56 17.84
N ALA A 77 5.62 2.78 17.81
CA ALA A 77 4.72 2.49 18.92
C ALA A 77 4.80 1.00 19.33
N CYS A 78 3.72 0.43 19.87
CA CYS A 78 3.63 -1.00 20.16
C CYS A 78 3.40 -1.80 18.86
N ASN A 79 4.46 -2.01 18.09
CA ASN A 79 4.40 -2.70 16.80
C ASN A 79 4.17 -4.21 16.96
N LEU A 80 3.07 -4.73 16.41
CA LEU A 80 2.70 -6.15 16.41
C LEU A 80 2.89 -6.82 15.04
N ALA A 81 3.32 -6.09 14.00
CA ALA A 81 3.35 -6.57 12.62
C ALA A 81 4.25 -7.80 12.42
N ASP A 82 5.30 -7.95 13.22
CA ASP A 82 6.25 -9.08 13.13
C ASP A 82 5.85 -10.27 14.03
N GLY A 83 4.73 -10.20 14.75
CA GLY A 83 4.33 -11.23 15.71
C GLY A 83 3.61 -12.41 15.05
N ASP A 84 3.98 -13.62 15.46
CA ASP A 84 3.40 -14.88 14.96
C ASP A 84 2.36 -15.42 15.96
N GLY A 85 1.18 -14.80 15.92
CA GLY A 85 0.03 -15.21 16.73
C GLY A 85 -0.08 -14.54 18.10
N LEU A 86 -1.09 -14.99 18.85
CA LEU A 86 -1.56 -14.31 20.06
C LEU A 86 -0.51 -14.19 21.17
N ASP A 87 0.29 -15.24 21.39
CA ASP A 87 1.27 -15.26 22.48
C ASP A 87 2.40 -14.25 22.26
N ASP A 88 2.81 -14.06 21.01
CA ASP A 88 3.79 -13.03 20.61
C ASP A 88 3.19 -11.63 20.80
N TYR A 89 1.95 -11.41 20.37
CA TYR A 89 1.27 -10.13 20.57
C TYR A 89 1.16 -9.77 22.05
N VAL A 90 0.73 -10.72 22.90
CA VAL A 90 0.65 -10.52 24.35
C VAL A 90 2.00 -10.18 24.95
N SER A 91 3.07 -10.87 24.51
CA SER A 91 4.44 -10.63 24.97
C SER A 91 4.94 -9.24 24.58
N THR A 92 4.70 -8.82 23.34
CA THR A 92 5.08 -7.49 22.83
C THR A 92 4.33 -6.37 23.54
N VAL A 93 3.01 -6.51 23.72
CA VAL A 93 2.21 -5.52 24.45
C VAL A 93 2.68 -5.40 25.91
N ALA A 94 2.95 -6.53 26.57
CA ALA A 94 3.45 -6.53 27.95
C ALA A 94 4.83 -5.85 28.07
N ALA A 95 5.75 -6.17 27.15
CA ALA A 95 7.08 -5.57 27.11
C ALA A 95 7.01 -4.06 26.85
N TYR A 96 6.18 -3.64 25.89
CA TYR A 96 5.98 -2.23 25.57
C TYR A 96 5.40 -1.46 26.76
N ALA A 97 4.36 -2.01 27.40
CA ALA A 97 3.70 -1.40 28.55
C ALA A 97 4.63 -1.25 29.77
N LEU A 98 5.58 -2.18 29.95
CA LEU A 98 6.62 -2.13 30.99
C LEU A 98 7.71 -1.10 30.66
N GLY A 99 8.11 -1.01 29.39
CA GLY A 99 9.11 -0.05 28.91
C GLY A 99 8.63 1.41 28.91
N HIS A 100 7.31 1.62 28.88
CA HIS A 100 6.68 2.95 28.79
C HIS A 100 5.72 3.22 29.96
N PRO A 101 6.20 3.31 31.21
CA PRO A 101 5.35 3.47 32.39
C PRO A 101 4.64 4.83 32.46
N ALA A 102 5.14 5.84 31.72
CA ALA A 102 4.55 7.18 31.67
C ALA A 102 3.52 7.36 30.54
N ALA A 103 3.34 6.37 29.67
CA ALA A 103 2.34 6.45 28.61
C ALA A 103 0.93 6.34 29.20
N GLU A 104 0.07 7.32 28.89
CA GLU A 104 -1.33 7.33 29.32
C GLU A 104 -2.15 6.24 28.59
N TRP A 105 -1.80 5.97 27.33
CA TRP A 105 -2.39 4.94 26.48
C TRP A 105 -1.32 3.99 25.97
N ILE A 106 -1.70 2.72 25.78
CA ILE A 106 -0.92 1.79 24.96
C ILE A 106 -1.52 1.81 23.55
N VAL A 107 -0.75 2.33 22.61
CA VAL A 107 -1.10 2.45 21.19
C VAL A 107 -0.04 1.72 20.35
N GLY A 108 -0.43 1.32 19.16
CA GLY A 108 0.33 0.45 18.26
C GLY A 108 -0.64 -0.20 17.29
N GLY A 109 -0.30 -1.36 16.74
CA GLY A 109 -1.17 -2.05 15.78
C GLY A 109 -0.44 -3.16 15.04
N GLY A 110 -1.07 -3.69 14.00
CA GLY A 110 -0.48 -4.69 13.10
C GLY A 110 -0.76 -6.15 13.47
N TRP A 111 -1.71 -6.41 14.37
CA TRP A 111 -2.12 -7.79 14.65
C TRP A 111 -2.97 -8.36 13.51
N SER A 112 -2.88 -9.67 13.29
CA SER A 112 -3.62 -10.37 12.25
C SER A 112 -4.82 -11.14 12.82
N MET A 113 -5.92 -11.23 12.06
CA MET A 113 -7.19 -11.81 12.53
C MET A 113 -7.09 -13.31 12.82
N ASP A 114 -6.33 -14.03 11.99
CA ASP A 114 -6.02 -15.46 12.13
C ASP A 114 -5.37 -15.83 13.47
N ALA A 115 -4.66 -14.90 14.11
CA ALA A 115 -4.13 -15.09 15.47
C ALA A 115 -5.22 -15.31 16.54
N PHE A 116 -6.49 -15.01 16.22
CA PHE A 116 -7.62 -15.08 17.14
C PHE A 116 -8.68 -16.08 16.65
N PRO A 117 -9.23 -16.93 17.54
CA PRO A 117 -10.34 -17.81 17.19
C PRO A 117 -11.52 -17.04 16.58
N GLY A 118 -11.84 -17.37 15.33
CA GLY A 118 -12.91 -16.72 14.57
C GLY A 118 -12.62 -15.27 14.16
N GLY A 119 -11.36 -14.83 14.21
CA GLY A 119 -10.97 -13.47 13.82
C GLY A 119 -11.22 -12.39 14.88
N VAL A 120 -11.72 -12.75 16.07
CA VAL A 120 -12.24 -11.78 17.04
C VAL A 120 -11.40 -11.75 18.33
N PRO A 121 -10.66 -10.65 18.59
CA PRO A 121 -9.91 -10.49 19.83
C PRO A 121 -10.83 -10.12 21.01
N THR A 122 -10.33 -10.26 22.25
CA THR A 122 -11.10 -9.95 23.46
C THR A 122 -10.33 -9.08 24.45
N ALA A 123 -11.03 -8.14 25.10
CA ALA A 123 -10.50 -7.25 26.12
C ALA A 123 -9.85 -8.01 27.28
N ALA A 124 -10.45 -9.14 27.68
CA ALA A 124 -9.97 -9.98 28.78
C ALA A 124 -8.53 -10.46 28.59
N VAL A 125 -8.06 -10.62 27.35
CA VAL A 125 -6.65 -10.98 27.08
C VAL A 125 -5.73 -9.80 27.44
N LEU A 126 -6.07 -8.57 27.05
CA LEU A 126 -5.31 -7.36 27.37
C LEU A 126 -5.37 -7.02 28.86
N ASP A 127 -6.53 -7.19 29.51
CA ASP A 127 -6.68 -6.84 30.93
C ASP A 127 -5.72 -7.65 31.84
N ARG A 128 -5.30 -8.84 31.41
CA ARG A 128 -4.31 -9.66 32.13
C ARG A 128 -2.90 -9.05 32.13
N ILE A 129 -2.57 -8.23 31.12
CA ILE A 129 -1.24 -7.63 30.95
C ILE A 129 -1.24 -6.12 31.21
N VAL A 130 -2.33 -5.43 30.89
CA VAL A 130 -2.53 -3.98 31.07
C VAL A 130 -3.99 -3.74 31.47
N SER A 131 -4.24 -3.62 32.78
CA SER A 131 -5.58 -3.34 33.34
C SER A 131 -5.77 -1.91 33.84
N ASP A 132 -4.68 -1.17 34.04
CA ASP A 132 -4.69 0.15 34.68
C ASP A 132 -4.72 1.31 33.68
N ARG A 133 -4.53 1.01 32.39
CA ARG A 133 -4.43 1.98 31.30
C ARG A 133 -5.22 1.51 30.09
N PRO A 134 -5.85 2.42 29.33
CA PRO A 134 -6.54 2.07 28.11
C PRO A 134 -5.56 1.61 27.00
N VAL A 135 -5.97 0.58 26.26
CA VAL A 135 -5.23 0.00 25.13
C VAL A 135 -6.08 0.14 23.87
N PHE A 136 -5.47 0.59 22.77
CA PHE A 136 -6.09 0.66 21.45
C PHE A 136 -5.11 0.20 20.37
N LEU A 137 -5.39 -0.93 19.74
CA LEU A 137 -4.53 -1.59 18.77
C LEU A 137 -5.35 -1.92 17.50
N PRO A 138 -5.27 -1.14 16.42
CA PRO A 138 -5.82 -1.53 15.12
C PRO A 138 -5.21 -2.84 14.62
N ASN A 139 -5.99 -3.64 13.89
CA ASN A 139 -5.48 -4.79 13.14
C ASN A 139 -4.64 -4.32 11.94
N ARG A 140 -3.96 -5.27 11.30
CA ARG A 140 -3.11 -5.00 10.13
C ARG A 140 -3.87 -4.30 9.00
N ASP A 141 -5.10 -4.73 8.67
CA ASP A 141 -5.89 -4.12 7.60
C ASP A 141 -6.61 -2.81 8.00
N HIS A 142 -6.49 -2.37 9.25
CA HIS A 142 -7.12 -1.16 9.80
C HIS A 142 -8.66 -1.11 9.75
N HIS A 143 -9.34 -2.22 9.46
CA HIS A 143 -10.81 -2.31 9.54
C HIS A 143 -11.32 -2.80 10.90
N SER A 144 -10.43 -3.17 11.82
CA SER A 144 -10.79 -3.58 13.19
C SER A 144 -9.83 -3.04 14.25
N ALA A 145 -10.28 -2.94 15.50
CA ALA A 145 -9.44 -2.61 16.66
C ALA A 145 -9.64 -3.58 17.83
N TRP A 146 -8.54 -3.93 18.48
CA TRP A 146 -8.49 -4.65 19.74
C TRP A 146 -8.29 -3.65 20.89
N VAL A 147 -9.26 -3.61 21.81
CA VAL A 147 -9.28 -2.70 22.95
C VAL A 147 -9.51 -3.45 24.26
N ASN A 148 -9.00 -2.91 25.36
CA ASN A 148 -9.20 -3.48 26.70
C ASN A 148 -10.43 -2.86 27.41
N THR A 149 -10.77 -3.36 28.61
CA THR A 149 -11.93 -2.84 29.36
C THR A 149 -11.75 -1.37 29.73
N ALA A 150 -10.55 -0.94 30.11
CA ALA A 150 -10.28 0.47 30.45
C ALA A 150 -10.56 1.42 29.26
N ALA A 151 -10.27 1.01 28.02
CA ALA A 151 -10.59 1.78 26.82
C ALA A 151 -12.10 1.85 26.53
N LEU A 152 -12.82 0.73 26.69
CA LEU A 152 -14.29 0.70 26.56
C LEU A 152 -14.97 1.60 27.59
N GLU A 153 -14.53 1.56 28.85
CA GLU A 153 -15.02 2.43 29.93
C GLU A 153 -14.75 3.90 29.65
N ARG A 154 -13.55 4.23 29.14
CA ARG A 154 -13.18 5.60 28.77
C ARG A 154 -14.06 6.16 27.65
N ALA A 155 -14.47 5.31 26.71
CA ALA A 155 -15.38 5.66 25.63
C ALA A 155 -16.87 5.63 26.02
N GLY A 156 -17.20 5.10 27.21
CA GLY A 156 -18.59 4.92 27.66
C GLY A 156 -19.35 3.86 26.87
N ILE A 157 -18.66 2.88 26.30
CA ILE A 157 -19.28 1.78 25.54
C ILE A 157 -19.82 0.73 26.52
N THR A 158 -21.10 0.39 26.37
CA THR A 158 -21.82 -0.56 27.23
C THR A 158 -22.65 -1.52 26.39
N ALA A 159 -23.31 -2.49 27.02
CA ALA A 159 -24.28 -3.37 26.35
C ALA A 159 -25.45 -2.61 25.68
N ALA A 160 -25.73 -1.37 26.11
CA ALA A 160 -26.79 -0.53 25.56
C ALA A 160 -26.32 0.39 24.42
N THR A 161 -25.01 0.48 24.15
CA THR A 161 -24.48 1.29 23.06
C THR A 161 -24.89 0.66 21.73
N PRO A 162 -25.57 1.37 20.82
CA PRO A 162 -25.89 0.84 19.49
C PRO A 162 -24.65 0.81 18.60
N ASP A 163 -24.69 -0.02 17.55
CA ASP A 163 -23.70 0.00 16.49
C ASP A 163 -23.86 1.27 15.63
N PRO A 164 -22.77 1.90 15.15
CA PRO A 164 -22.86 3.02 14.21
C PRO A 164 -23.36 2.56 12.83
N ALA A 165 -23.78 3.50 11.99
CA ALA A 165 -24.33 3.19 10.67
C ALA A 165 -23.32 2.48 9.74
N ASP A 166 -22.04 2.77 9.94
CA ASP A 166 -20.90 2.28 9.16
C ASP A 166 -19.95 1.39 9.98
N GLY A 167 -20.41 0.75 11.06
CA GLY A 167 -19.54 -0.14 11.84
C GLY A 167 -20.26 -1.02 12.86
N ARG A 168 -19.51 -1.92 13.51
CA ARG A 168 -20.05 -2.96 14.40
C ARG A 168 -19.21 -3.10 15.67
N ILE A 169 -19.88 -3.24 16.82
CA ILE A 169 -19.23 -3.60 18.10
C ILE A 169 -19.45 -5.11 18.32
N GLU A 170 -18.37 -5.88 18.49
CA GLU A 170 -18.52 -7.30 18.82
C GLU A 170 -19.05 -7.48 20.24
N ARG A 171 -20.03 -8.37 20.39
CA ARG A 171 -20.69 -8.65 21.67
C ARG A 171 -20.74 -10.14 21.95
N ASN A 172 -20.61 -10.50 23.22
CA ASN A 172 -20.77 -11.89 23.68
C ASN A 172 -22.26 -12.29 23.75
N ASP A 173 -22.53 -13.54 24.13
CA ASP A 173 -23.90 -14.09 24.29
C ASP A 173 -24.78 -13.34 25.30
N ARG A 174 -24.19 -12.49 26.16
CA ARG A 174 -24.90 -11.64 27.13
C ARG A 174 -25.16 -10.23 26.61
N GLY A 175 -24.73 -9.92 25.39
CA GLY A 175 -24.79 -8.59 24.79
C GLY A 175 -23.72 -7.63 25.30
N GLU A 176 -22.70 -8.10 26.02
CA GLU A 176 -21.62 -7.26 26.52
C GLU A 176 -20.53 -7.09 25.44
N PRO A 177 -20.00 -5.86 25.24
CA PRO A 177 -18.90 -5.62 24.30
C PRO A 177 -17.68 -6.48 24.62
N THR A 178 -17.11 -7.15 23.63
CA THR A 178 -15.98 -8.08 23.83
C THR A 178 -14.62 -7.40 23.82
N GLY A 179 -14.51 -6.20 23.23
CA GLY A 179 -13.24 -5.52 22.99
C GLY A 179 -12.75 -5.57 21.53
N ALA A 180 -13.53 -6.12 20.61
CA ALA A 180 -13.32 -5.96 19.17
C ALA A 180 -14.32 -4.94 18.58
N LEU A 181 -13.81 -4.01 17.79
CA LEU A 181 -14.58 -2.93 17.14
C LEU A 181 -14.25 -2.93 15.65
N HIS A 182 -15.26 -2.79 14.79
CA HIS A 182 -15.08 -2.81 13.34
C HIS A 182 -15.51 -1.49 12.69
N GLU A 183 -14.75 -1.05 11.69
CA GLU A 183 -15.07 0.10 10.83
C GLU A 183 -15.37 1.36 11.67
N GLY A 184 -16.52 2.02 11.45
CA GLY A 184 -16.94 3.21 12.21
C GLY A 184 -17.01 3.02 13.73
N ALA A 185 -17.16 1.78 14.23
CA ALA A 185 -17.19 1.51 15.68
C ALA A 185 -15.83 1.76 16.36
N MET A 186 -14.73 1.65 15.62
CA MET A 186 -13.39 1.97 16.13
C MET A 186 -13.31 3.43 16.58
N GLU A 187 -14.04 4.34 15.91
CA GLU A 187 -13.99 5.77 16.21
C GLU A 187 -14.61 6.13 17.57
N LEU A 188 -15.48 5.27 18.11
CA LEU A 188 -16.03 5.44 19.44
C LEU A 188 -14.93 5.46 20.52
N VAL A 189 -13.85 4.71 20.31
CA VAL A 189 -12.67 4.68 21.18
C VAL A 189 -11.56 5.60 20.66
N ARG A 190 -11.25 5.57 19.35
CA ARG A 190 -10.11 6.29 18.77
C ARG A 190 -10.13 7.79 19.05
N ARG A 191 -11.30 8.45 19.08
CA ARG A 191 -11.43 9.87 19.46
C ARG A 191 -10.91 10.23 20.86
N HIS A 192 -10.71 9.24 21.74
CA HIS A 192 -10.16 9.42 23.09
C HIS A 192 -8.64 9.19 23.15
N VAL A 193 -8.05 8.64 22.09
CA VAL A 193 -6.61 8.39 21.98
C VAL A 193 -5.89 9.72 21.73
N PRO A 194 -4.77 10.01 22.42
CA PRO A 194 -3.97 11.20 22.15
C PRO A 194 -3.52 11.27 20.68
N ARG A 195 -3.77 12.41 20.04
CA ARG A 195 -3.33 12.62 18.66
C ARG A 195 -1.80 12.72 18.60
N PRO A 196 -1.13 12.13 17.59
CA PRO A 196 0.30 12.32 17.36
C PRO A 196 0.65 13.81 17.21
N SER A 197 1.80 14.22 17.76
CA SER A 197 2.33 15.57 17.55
C SER A 197 2.97 15.70 16.15
N ALA A 198 3.22 16.93 15.70
CA ALA A 198 3.95 17.18 14.45
C ALA A 198 5.36 16.53 14.45
N ASP A 199 6.01 16.48 15.62
CA ASP A 199 7.30 15.80 15.78
C ASP A 199 7.18 14.28 15.65
N ASP A 200 6.08 13.69 16.13
CA ASP A 200 5.81 12.26 15.94
C ASP A 200 5.61 11.92 14.47
N ILE A 201 4.82 12.72 13.75
CA ILE A 201 4.57 12.57 12.31
C ILE A 201 5.88 12.71 11.52
N ALA A 202 6.70 13.72 11.86
CA ALA A 202 7.99 13.94 11.21
C ALA A 202 8.98 12.79 11.46
N ARG A 203 8.99 12.20 12.67
CA ARG A 203 9.79 11.00 12.97
C ARG A 203 9.27 9.78 12.23
N ALA A 204 7.97 9.57 12.22
CA ALA A 204 7.32 8.47 11.52
C ALA A 204 7.66 8.44 10.03
N LEU A 205 7.58 9.59 9.34
CA LEU A 205 7.98 9.69 7.94
C LEU A 205 9.46 9.28 7.71
N GLN A 206 10.35 9.62 8.64
CA GLN A 206 11.77 9.23 8.53
C GLN A 206 11.99 7.74 8.82
N THR A 207 11.30 7.18 9.82
CA THR A 207 11.31 5.73 10.09
C THR A 207 10.83 4.96 8.87
N ALA A 208 9.70 5.37 8.29
CA ALA A 208 9.11 4.76 7.11
C ALA A 208 10.02 4.83 5.88
N GLN A 209 10.58 6.02 5.58
CA GLN A 209 11.52 6.17 4.48
C GLN A 209 12.76 5.27 4.64
N ALA A 210 13.31 5.15 5.85
CA ALA A 210 14.45 4.27 6.10
C ALA A 210 14.09 2.79 5.88
N HIS A 211 12.91 2.36 6.31
CA HIS A 211 12.42 1.01 6.08
C HIS A 211 12.20 0.72 4.59
N LEU A 212 11.49 1.59 3.87
CA LEU A 212 11.26 1.45 2.43
C LEU A 212 12.58 1.44 1.65
N HIS A 213 13.54 2.29 2.01
CA HIS A 213 14.88 2.25 1.43
C HIS A 213 15.63 0.96 1.73
N SER A 214 15.40 0.30 2.87
CA SER A 214 15.99 -1.02 3.14
C SER A 214 15.47 -2.14 2.23
N LEU A 215 14.32 -1.91 1.60
CA LEU A 215 13.66 -2.84 0.70
C LEU A 215 13.87 -2.46 -0.78
N GLY A 216 14.81 -1.56 -1.08
CA GLY A 216 15.08 -1.16 -2.47
C GLY A 216 14.07 -0.17 -3.04
N ILE A 217 13.12 0.31 -2.23
CA ILE A 217 12.09 1.25 -2.66
C ILE A 217 12.68 2.66 -2.66
N THR A 218 12.60 3.32 -3.82
CA THR A 218 13.18 4.65 -4.09
C THR A 218 12.13 5.74 -4.24
N GLY A 219 10.87 5.35 -4.39
CA GLY A 219 9.75 6.28 -4.44
C GLY A 219 8.42 5.60 -4.13
N TRP A 220 7.40 6.39 -3.83
CA TRP A 220 6.07 5.89 -3.55
C TRP A 220 4.97 6.92 -3.81
N GLN A 221 3.74 6.43 -3.88
CA GLN A 221 2.53 7.24 -3.81
C GLN A 221 1.86 7.01 -2.45
N ASP A 222 1.88 8.05 -1.61
CA ASP A 222 1.18 8.02 -0.31
C ASP A 222 -0.32 8.08 -0.57
N ALA A 223 -1.04 7.02 -0.21
CA ALA A 223 -2.46 6.88 -0.46
C ALA A 223 -3.32 7.71 0.51
N LEU A 224 -2.74 8.42 1.48
CA LEU A 224 -3.45 9.24 2.45
C LEU A 224 -2.67 10.52 2.85
N VAL A 225 -2.89 11.60 2.11
CA VAL A 225 -2.43 12.95 2.47
C VAL A 225 -3.63 13.85 2.81
N GLY A 226 -3.99 13.87 4.08
CA GLY A 226 -5.12 14.63 4.62
C GLY A 226 -5.52 14.10 6.00
N GLU A 227 -6.48 14.75 6.65
CA GLU A 227 -7.12 14.16 7.84
C GLU A 227 -8.11 13.09 7.36
N GLY A 228 -7.88 11.83 7.76
CA GLY A 228 -8.66 10.68 7.31
C GLY A 228 -8.26 9.42 8.05
N LEU A 229 -9.17 8.45 8.19
CA LEU A 229 -8.94 7.20 8.93
C LEU A 229 -8.41 7.38 10.37
N GLY A 230 -8.65 8.55 10.98
CA GLY A 230 -8.11 8.90 12.28
C GLY A 230 -6.66 9.35 12.32
N MET A 231 -6.05 9.47 11.15
CA MET A 231 -4.72 10.01 10.97
C MET A 231 -4.77 11.53 10.89
N PRO A 232 -3.81 12.23 11.52
CA PRO A 232 -3.64 13.66 11.32
C PRO A 232 -3.17 13.94 9.88
N ASP A 233 -3.46 15.15 9.40
CA ASP A 233 -2.98 15.60 8.09
C ASP A 233 -1.45 15.57 8.00
N THR A 234 -0.94 14.85 7.01
CA THR A 234 0.49 14.57 6.82
C THR A 234 1.17 15.52 5.84
N LEU A 235 0.42 16.40 5.17
CA LEU A 235 0.96 17.25 4.10
C LEU A 235 2.13 18.12 4.59
N ASP A 236 1.98 18.78 5.74
CA ASP A 236 3.03 19.66 6.28
C ASP A 236 4.32 18.90 6.61
N ALA A 237 4.23 17.64 7.06
CA ALA A 237 5.40 16.81 7.32
C ALA A 237 6.19 16.52 6.03
N TYR A 238 5.50 16.26 4.91
CA TYR A 238 6.14 16.13 3.60
C TYR A 238 6.78 17.44 3.13
N LEU A 239 6.07 18.56 3.25
CA LEU A 239 6.60 19.86 2.82
C LEU A 239 7.85 20.24 3.62
N ASP A 240 7.83 20.03 4.94
CA ASP A 240 8.95 20.33 5.81
C ASP A 240 10.12 19.37 5.61
N ALA A 241 9.87 18.08 5.40
CA ALA A 241 10.91 17.12 5.05
C ALA A 241 11.56 17.46 3.71
N HIS A 242 10.77 17.85 2.70
CA HIS A 242 11.27 18.27 1.39
C HIS A 242 12.13 19.54 1.51
N ARG A 243 11.61 20.60 2.13
CA ARG A 243 12.36 21.86 2.36
C ARG A 243 13.66 21.66 3.12
N ALA A 244 13.67 20.75 4.09
CA ALA A 244 14.84 20.43 4.89
C ALA A 244 15.83 19.47 4.19
N GLY A 245 15.52 18.98 2.99
CA GLY A 245 16.33 17.97 2.28
C GLY A 245 16.35 16.60 2.97
N ARG A 246 15.38 16.33 3.86
CA ARG A 246 15.22 15.07 4.60
C ARG A 246 14.29 14.07 3.90
N LEU A 247 13.49 14.52 2.93
CA LEU A 247 12.75 13.63 2.03
C LEU A 247 13.69 13.23 0.89
N THR A 248 14.24 12.02 1.01
CA THR A 248 15.23 11.48 0.08
C THR A 248 14.58 10.73 -1.06
N ALA A 249 13.44 10.10 -0.80
CA ALA A 249 12.65 9.37 -1.79
C ALA A 249 11.89 10.29 -2.75
N ARG A 250 11.39 9.70 -3.83
CA ARG A 250 10.46 10.34 -4.76
C ARG A 250 9.03 10.09 -4.32
N VAL A 251 8.27 11.13 -3.95
CA VAL A 251 6.94 10.95 -3.39
C VAL A 251 5.88 11.75 -4.13
N VAL A 252 4.74 11.11 -4.37
CA VAL A 252 3.48 11.75 -4.76
C VAL A 252 2.47 11.56 -3.64
N GLY A 253 1.81 12.63 -3.20
CA GLY A 253 0.72 12.55 -2.23
C GLY A 253 -0.65 12.42 -2.91
N ALA A 254 -1.43 11.42 -2.52
CA ALA A 254 -2.85 11.38 -2.83
C ALA A 254 -3.63 12.13 -1.75
N LEU A 255 -4.21 13.28 -2.11
CA LEU A 255 -5.05 14.05 -1.21
C LEU A 255 -6.31 13.24 -0.85
N TRP A 256 -6.64 13.18 0.43
CA TRP A 256 -7.80 12.41 0.89
C TRP A 256 -9.12 13.04 0.46
N TRP A 257 -10.02 12.24 -0.11
CA TRP A 257 -11.41 12.61 -0.33
C TRP A 257 -12.24 12.29 0.91
N ASP A 258 -12.86 13.32 1.50
CA ASP A 258 -13.79 13.14 2.59
C ASP A 258 -15.17 12.73 2.05
N ARG A 259 -15.55 11.47 2.30
CA ARG A 259 -16.82 10.89 1.83
C ARG A 259 -18.06 11.49 2.51
N GLU A 260 -17.91 12.19 3.62
CA GLU A 260 -19.03 12.89 4.27
C GLU A 260 -19.34 14.24 3.61
N ARG A 261 -18.48 14.68 2.68
CA ARG A 261 -18.58 15.93 1.94
C ARG A 261 -18.86 15.66 0.45
N GLY A 262 -19.38 16.68 -0.23
CA GLY A 262 -19.63 16.67 -1.66
C GLY A 262 -18.50 17.31 -2.46
N ASP A 263 -18.82 17.76 -3.67
CA ASP A 263 -17.90 18.41 -4.61
C ASP A 263 -17.46 19.80 -4.18
N GLU A 264 -18.07 20.40 -3.16
CA GLU A 264 -17.62 21.66 -2.58
C GLU A 264 -16.18 21.59 -2.06
N GLN A 265 -15.66 20.39 -1.76
CA GLN A 265 -14.28 20.17 -1.32
C GLN A 265 -13.24 20.32 -2.45
N ILE A 266 -13.65 20.28 -3.73
CA ILE A 266 -12.69 20.30 -4.86
C ILE A 266 -11.87 21.59 -4.88
N ALA A 267 -12.47 22.74 -4.55
CA ALA A 267 -11.75 24.01 -4.49
C ALA A 267 -10.63 23.98 -3.42
N GLU A 268 -10.89 23.36 -2.27
CA GLU A 268 -9.92 23.16 -1.20
C GLU A 268 -8.80 22.20 -1.64
N LEU A 269 -9.14 21.10 -2.32
CA LEU A 269 -8.15 20.16 -2.86
C LEU A 269 -7.22 20.83 -3.87
N VAL A 270 -7.76 21.68 -4.77
CA VAL A 270 -6.96 22.48 -5.71
C VAL A 270 -5.99 23.40 -4.95
N GLU A 271 -6.46 24.14 -3.94
CA GLU A 271 -5.62 25.02 -3.12
C GLU A 271 -4.50 24.23 -2.42
N ARG A 272 -4.82 23.05 -1.86
CA ARG A 272 -3.84 22.16 -1.23
C ARG A 272 -2.76 21.69 -2.21
N ARG A 273 -3.15 21.29 -3.44
CA ARG A 273 -2.21 20.92 -4.51
C ARG A 273 -1.32 22.10 -4.90
N GLU A 274 -1.87 23.30 -5.08
CA GLU A 274 -1.10 24.50 -5.41
C GLU A 274 -0.09 24.86 -4.31
N ARG A 275 -0.50 24.75 -3.05
CA ARG A 275 0.38 24.94 -1.88
C ARG A 275 1.52 23.92 -1.86
N ALA A 276 1.23 22.65 -2.16
CA ALA A 276 2.22 21.59 -2.26
C ALA A 276 3.22 21.85 -3.39
N ALA A 277 2.71 22.15 -4.60
CA ALA A 277 3.53 22.45 -5.77
C ALA A 277 4.44 23.67 -5.55
N ALA A 278 3.95 24.73 -4.91
CA ALA A 278 4.75 25.90 -4.55
C ALA A 278 5.90 25.57 -3.58
N ALA A 279 5.78 24.46 -2.84
CA ALA A 279 6.80 23.95 -1.93
C ALA A 279 7.67 22.83 -2.55
N GLY A 280 7.46 22.47 -3.82
CA GLY A 280 8.23 21.44 -4.52
C GLY A 280 7.74 20.00 -4.30
N PHE A 281 6.54 19.82 -3.75
CA PHE A 281 5.93 18.51 -3.51
C PHE A 281 4.76 18.26 -4.46
N ASP A 282 4.66 17.05 -5.01
CA ASP A 282 3.56 16.67 -5.90
C ASP A 282 2.40 16.09 -5.08
N ALA A 283 1.24 16.76 -5.14
CA ALA A 283 -0.01 16.29 -4.56
C ALA A 283 -1.14 16.32 -5.61
N SER A 284 -0.85 15.81 -6.82
CA SER A 284 -1.75 15.82 -7.98
C SER A 284 -2.70 14.63 -8.07
N SER A 285 -2.76 13.80 -7.03
CA SER A 285 -3.68 12.66 -6.94
C SER A 285 -4.71 12.88 -5.84
N VAL A 286 -5.92 12.33 -5.99
CA VAL A 286 -6.96 12.30 -4.96
C VAL A 286 -7.35 10.85 -4.69
N LYS A 287 -7.26 10.42 -3.43
CA LYS A 287 -7.68 9.09 -2.97
C LYS A 287 -9.17 9.10 -2.65
N ILE A 288 -9.92 8.19 -3.26
CA ILE A 288 -11.35 7.98 -3.01
C ILE A 288 -11.56 6.56 -2.50
N MET A 289 -12.37 6.38 -1.45
CA MET A 289 -12.81 5.07 -0.98
C MET A 289 -14.18 4.74 -1.56
N GLN A 290 -14.29 3.73 -2.43
CA GLN A 290 -15.59 3.33 -3.01
C GLN A 290 -16.29 2.23 -2.22
N ASP A 291 -15.54 1.28 -1.65
CA ASP A 291 -16.04 0.18 -0.82
C ASP A 291 -15.07 -0.21 0.29
N GLY A 292 -15.41 -1.25 1.06
CA GLY A 292 -14.55 -1.82 2.11
C GLY A 292 -13.76 -3.05 1.66
N VAL A 293 -13.71 -4.08 2.50
CA VAL A 293 -12.94 -5.33 2.28
C VAL A 293 -13.81 -6.58 2.33
N CYS A 294 -13.33 -7.68 1.75
CA CYS A 294 -14.12 -8.91 1.63
C CYS A 294 -14.32 -9.62 2.98
N GLU A 295 -13.30 -9.57 3.83
CA GLU A 295 -13.20 -10.29 5.10
C GLU A 295 -14.21 -9.79 6.14
N THR A 296 -14.59 -8.51 6.06
CA THR A 296 -15.63 -7.90 6.89
C THR A 296 -16.98 -7.81 6.19
N PHE A 297 -17.09 -8.37 4.97
CA PHE A 297 -18.26 -8.35 4.09
C PHE A 297 -18.73 -6.94 3.72
N THR A 298 -17.80 -5.99 3.58
CA THR A 298 -18.05 -4.59 3.25
C THR A 298 -17.61 -4.20 1.84
N ALA A 299 -16.80 -5.02 1.16
CA ALA A 299 -16.52 -4.85 -0.27
C ALA A 299 -17.79 -5.01 -1.12
N ALA A 300 -17.96 -4.14 -2.11
CA ALA A 300 -19.19 -4.03 -2.89
C ALA A 300 -19.26 -5.12 -3.97
N VAL A 301 -20.10 -6.13 -3.76
CA VAL A 301 -20.21 -7.29 -4.65
C VAL A 301 -21.55 -7.38 -5.41
N VAL A 302 -21.52 -7.86 -6.66
CA VAL A 302 -22.75 -8.04 -7.46
C VAL A 302 -23.60 -9.20 -6.93
N GLU A 303 -22.99 -10.37 -6.75
CA GLU A 303 -23.65 -11.51 -6.09
C GLU A 303 -23.47 -11.40 -4.57
N PRO A 304 -24.50 -11.67 -3.75
CA PRO A 304 -24.42 -11.44 -2.32
C PRO A 304 -23.44 -12.40 -1.63
N TYR A 305 -22.89 -11.97 -0.51
CA TYR A 305 -22.11 -12.81 0.39
C TYR A 305 -22.93 -14.02 0.88
N LEU A 306 -22.24 -15.13 1.12
CA LEU A 306 -22.82 -16.36 1.67
C LEU A 306 -22.74 -16.36 3.20
N ASP A 307 -23.64 -17.10 3.85
CA ASP A 307 -23.51 -17.42 5.27
C ASP A 307 -22.49 -18.56 5.49
N ARG A 308 -22.19 -18.87 6.75
CA ARG A 308 -21.30 -19.98 7.14
C ARG A 308 -21.76 -21.38 6.66
N HIS A 309 -22.98 -21.51 6.17
CA HIS A 309 -23.53 -22.75 5.61
C HIS A 309 -23.48 -22.75 4.07
N GLY A 310 -22.94 -21.69 3.46
CA GLY A 310 -22.84 -21.51 2.02
C GLY A 310 -24.15 -21.07 1.36
N HIS A 311 -25.13 -20.57 2.12
CA HIS A 311 -26.37 -20.03 1.55
C HIS A 311 -26.23 -18.54 1.25
N PRO A 312 -26.78 -18.04 0.12
CA PRO A 312 -26.81 -16.62 -0.16
C PRO A 312 -27.52 -15.83 0.94
N THR A 313 -26.93 -14.70 1.33
CA THR A 313 -27.55 -13.69 2.19
C THR A 313 -28.16 -12.56 1.35
N ASP A 314 -28.63 -11.50 2.00
CA ASP A 314 -29.00 -10.24 1.34
C ASP A 314 -27.85 -9.20 1.37
N ASN A 315 -26.67 -9.55 1.90
CA ASN A 315 -25.55 -8.63 2.03
C ASN A 315 -24.74 -8.56 0.72
N HIS A 316 -24.69 -7.36 0.14
CA HIS A 316 -23.91 -7.06 -1.06
C HIS A 316 -22.71 -6.13 -0.79
N GLY A 317 -22.33 -5.96 0.48
CA GLY A 317 -21.33 -4.98 0.92
C GLY A 317 -21.79 -3.53 0.75
N LEU A 318 -20.86 -2.60 0.93
CA LEU A 318 -21.14 -1.17 1.05
C LEU A 318 -20.59 -0.41 -0.16
N SER A 319 -21.40 0.47 -0.74
CA SER A 319 -20.93 1.54 -1.62
C SER A 319 -20.86 2.81 -0.78
N PHE A 320 -19.65 3.34 -0.53
CA PHE A 320 -19.46 4.53 0.30
C PHE A 320 -19.88 5.82 -0.41
N ILE A 321 -19.82 5.83 -1.75
CA ILE A 321 -20.30 6.91 -2.59
C ILE A 321 -21.27 6.33 -3.61
N GLU A 322 -22.46 6.93 -3.71
CA GLU A 322 -23.47 6.55 -4.68
C GLU A 322 -22.93 6.75 -6.12
N ALA A 323 -23.21 5.82 -7.03
CA ALA A 323 -22.62 5.79 -8.37
C ALA A 323 -22.78 7.10 -9.16
N ALA A 324 -23.95 7.76 -9.03
CA ALA A 324 -24.20 9.05 -9.68
C ALA A 324 -23.31 10.18 -9.14
N ASP A 325 -23.05 10.18 -7.83
CA ASP A 325 -22.15 11.14 -7.20
C ASP A 325 -20.69 10.81 -7.49
N LEU A 326 -20.30 9.53 -7.48
CA LEU A 326 -18.96 9.10 -7.89
C LEU A 326 -18.62 9.57 -9.31
N ALA A 327 -19.51 9.32 -10.27
CA ALA A 327 -19.34 9.76 -11.66
C ALA A 327 -19.15 11.28 -11.76
N ARG A 328 -19.93 12.04 -10.98
CA ARG A 328 -19.85 13.50 -10.91
C ARG A 328 -18.53 13.97 -10.28
N TYR A 329 -18.11 13.38 -9.16
CA TYR A 329 -16.86 13.73 -8.48
C TYR A 329 -15.64 13.42 -9.34
N VAL A 330 -15.58 12.23 -9.93
CA VAL A 330 -14.49 11.83 -10.82
C VAL A 330 -14.41 12.76 -12.04
N GLN A 331 -15.55 13.11 -12.64
CA GLN A 331 -15.60 14.08 -13.75
C GLN A 331 -15.07 15.46 -13.36
N LEU A 332 -15.43 15.98 -12.18
CA LEU A 332 -14.97 17.29 -11.73
C LEU A 332 -13.48 17.28 -11.34
N LEU A 333 -13.01 16.20 -10.70
CA LEU A 333 -11.60 16.01 -10.36
C LEU A 333 -10.73 15.88 -11.61
N ASP A 334 -11.14 15.09 -12.60
CA ASP A 334 -10.47 14.99 -13.90
C ASP A 334 -10.40 16.36 -14.60
N ALA A 335 -11.51 17.12 -14.62
CA ALA A 335 -11.53 18.47 -15.18
C ALA A 335 -10.58 19.44 -14.45
N ALA A 336 -10.36 19.23 -13.16
CA ALA A 336 -9.42 19.98 -12.32
C ALA A 336 -7.96 19.47 -12.42
N ASP A 337 -7.67 18.54 -13.33
CA ASP A 337 -6.33 17.95 -13.58
C ASP A 337 -5.81 17.10 -12.41
N PHE A 338 -6.72 16.46 -11.67
CA PHE A 338 -6.36 15.44 -10.69
C PHE A 338 -6.35 14.05 -11.34
N GLN A 339 -5.34 13.26 -10.96
CA GLN A 339 -5.44 11.81 -11.00
C GLN A 339 -6.42 11.36 -9.92
N VAL A 340 -7.29 10.37 -10.22
CA VAL A 340 -8.10 9.73 -9.19
C VAL A 340 -7.52 8.35 -8.89
N HIS A 341 -7.31 8.10 -7.60
CA HIS A 341 -6.82 6.87 -7.03
C HIS A 341 -7.98 6.26 -6.23
N ILE A 342 -8.71 5.32 -6.82
CA ILE A 342 -9.95 4.82 -6.21
C ILE A 342 -9.70 3.45 -5.59
N HIS A 343 -9.95 3.29 -4.29
CA HIS A 343 -10.10 1.97 -3.66
C HIS A 343 -11.33 1.29 -4.23
N ALA A 344 -11.15 0.15 -4.91
CA ALA A 344 -12.24 -0.63 -5.48
C ALA A 344 -11.89 -2.12 -5.41
N LEU A 345 -12.46 -2.80 -4.42
CA LEU A 345 -12.09 -4.18 -4.08
C LEU A 345 -13.08 -5.19 -4.67
N GLY A 346 -14.37 -4.96 -4.44
CA GLY A 346 -15.45 -5.78 -4.97
C GLY A 346 -15.81 -5.45 -6.42
N ASP A 347 -16.41 -6.41 -7.10
CA ASP A 347 -16.70 -6.34 -8.53
C ASP A 347 -17.73 -5.25 -8.89
N ARG A 348 -18.66 -4.93 -7.98
CA ARG A 348 -19.55 -3.77 -8.15
C ARG A 348 -18.79 -2.45 -8.01
N ALA A 349 -17.88 -2.32 -7.03
CA ALA A 349 -17.07 -1.10 -6.88
C ALA A 349 -16.16 -0.85 -8.07
N VAL A 350 -15.56 -1.91 -8.64
CA VAL A 350 -14.75 -1.81 -9.86
C VAL A 350 -15.60 -1.31 -11.02
N ALA A 351 -16.79 -1.89 -11.22
CA ALA A 351 -17.73 -1.47 -12.26
C ALA A 351 -18.15 0.01 -12.12
N ASP A 352 -18.60 0.41 -10.93
CA ASP A 352 -19.04 1.78 -10.64
C ASP A 352 -17.89 2.79 -10.88
N SER A 353 -16.66 2.41 -10.52
CA SER A 353 -15.47 3.25 -10.71
C SER A 353 -15.09 3.39 -12.19
N LEU A 354 -15.18 2.31 -12.98
CA LEU A 354 -14.96 2.35 -14.43
C LEU A 354 -16.04 3.18 -15.13
N ASP A 355 -17.31 3.05 -14.72
CA ASP A 355 -18.42 3.86 -15.21
C ASP A 355 -18.19 5.37 -14.92
N ALA A 356 -17.69 5.69 -13.72
CA ALA A 356 -17.35 7.07 -13.34
C ALA A 356 -16.21 7.66 -14.20
N ILE A 357 -15.18 6.87 -14.49
CA ILE A 357 -14.07 7.29 -15.36
C ILE A 357 -14.52 7.41 -16.82
N GLU A 358 -15.33 6.46 -17.31
CA GLU A 358 -15.94 6.53 -18.65
C GLU A 358 -16.80 7.78 -18.81
N HIS A 359 -17.58 8.14 -17.77
CA HIS A 359 -18.34 9.38 -17.74
C HIS A 359 -17.43 10.61 -17.84
N ALA A 360 -16.35 10.67 -17.05
CA ALA A 360 -15.37 11.75 -17.12
C ALA A 360 -14.74 11.87 -18.52
N VAL A 361 -14.32 10.76 -19.13
CA VAL A 361 -13.77 10.74 -20.50
C VAL A 361 -14.80 11.20 -21.53
N THR A 362 -16.07 10.83 -21.36
CA THR A 362 -17.16 11.24 -22.27
C THR A 362 -17.44 12.74 -22.18
N VAL A 363 -17.42 13.31 -20.97
CA VAL A 363 -17.75 14.73 -20.74
C VAL A 363 -16.55 15.65 -21.00
N ASN A 364 -15.38 15.31 -20.48
CA ASN A 364 -14.18 16.15 -20.52
C ASN A 364 -13.25 15.84 -21.70
N GLY A 365 -13.42 14.69 -22.35
CA GLY A 365 -12.43 14.11 -23.26
C GLY A 365 -11.27 13.44 -22.51
N ARG A 366 -10.37 12.77 -23.24
CA ARG A 366 -9.15 12.19 -22.64
C ARG A 366 -8.17 13.28 -22.25
N ARG A 367 -7.90 13.41 -20.95
CA ARG A 367 -6.95 14.41 -20.40
C ARG A 367 -5.56 13.86 -20.07
N GLY A 368 -5.41 12.54 -20.00
CA GLY A 368 -4.15 11.90 -19.61
C GLY A 368 -3.86 11.97 -18.11
N ASN A 369 -4.91 12.02 -17.28
CA ASN A 369 -4.82 12.12 -15.82
C ASN A 369 -4.40 10.83 -15.10
N ARG A 370 -4.23 9.73 -15.84
CA ARG A 370 -3.67 8.45 -15.35
C ARG A 370 -4.46 7.85 -14.19
N HIS A 371 -5.79 7.89 -14.28
CA HIS A 371 -6.66 7.32 -13.27
C HIS A 371 -6.32 5.85 -13.01
N HIS A 372 -6.46 5.42 -11.77
CA HIS A 372 -6.14 4.06 -11.38
C HIS A 372 -7.03 3.57 -10.25
N LEU A 373 -7.29 2.27 -10.28
CA LEU A 373 -8.06 1.57 -9.25
C LEU A 373 -7.11 0.74 -8.41
N ALA A 374 -7.22 0.86 -7.09
CA ALA A 374 -6.46 0.11 -6.13
C ALA A 374 -7.14 -1.21 -5.76
N HIS A 375 -6.33 -2.21 -5.38
CA HIS A 375 -6.73 -3.55 -4.93
C HIS A 375 -7.24 -4.43 -6.05
N VAL A 376 -8.32 -4.02 -6.74
CA VAL A 376 -8.89 -4.75 -7.89
C VAL A 376 -9.01 -6.24 -7.62
N GLN A 377 -9.49 -6.60 -6.42
CA GLN A 377 -9.51 -7.97 -5.95
C GLN A 377 -10.51 -8.81 -6.76
N ILE A 378 -11.73 -8.33 -7.00
CA ILE A 378 -12.73 -9.03 -7.79
C ILE A 378 -13.05 -8.23 -9.04
N VAL A 379 -12.77 -8.79 -10.21
CA VAL A 379 -13.03 -8.12 -11.50
C VAL A 379 -13.82 -9.05 -12.41
N ARG A 380 -14.97 -8.56 -12.91
CA ARG A 380 -15.80 -9.32 -13.84
C ARG A 380 -15.11 -9.41 -15.21
N PRO A 381 -15.24 -10.54 -15.94
CA PRO A 381 -14.66 -10.69 -17.27
C PRO A 381 -15.01 -9.56 -18.25
N GLU A 382 -16.22 -9.01 -18.17
CA GLU A 382 -16.66 -7.87 -18.98
C GLU A 382 -15.99 -6.53 -18.63
N ASP A 383 -15.46 -6.38 -17.41
CA ASP A 383 -14.78 -5.15 -16.97
C ASP A 383 -13.27 -5.19 -17.26
N VAL A 384 -12.66 -6.37 -17.38
CA VAL A 384 -11.23 -6.54 -17.71
C VAL A 384 -10.78 -5.71 -18.93
N PRO A 385 -11.43 -5.76 -20.12
CA PRO A 385 -10.99 -4.96 -21.26
C PRO A 385 -11.20 -3.45 -21.06
N ARG A 386 -12.13 -3.03 -20.19
CA ARG A 386 -12.46 -1.62 -19.96
C ARG A 386 -11.29 -0.86 -19.36
N PHE A 387 -10.44 -1.50 -18.56
CA PHE A 387 -9.23 -0.86 -18.02
C PHE A 387 -8.33 -0.33 -19.15
N ALA A 388 -7.97 -1.18 -20.11
CA ALA A 388 -7.16 -0.80 -21.25
C ALA A 388 -7.89 0.20 -22.16
N GLU A 389 -9.18 -0.02 -22.43
CA GLU A 389 -9.99 0.88 -23.25
C GLU A 389 -10.06 2.28 -22.66
N LEU A 390 -10.16 2.43 -21.34
CA LEU A 390 -10.24 3.72 -20.66
C LEU A 390 -8.86 4.31 -20.28
N ASP A 391 -7.76 3.59 -20.51
CA ASP A 391 -6.39 3.90 -20.02
C ASP A 391 -6.35 4.05 -18.49
N VAL A 392 -7.09 3.18 -17.79
CA VAL A 392 -7.07 3.04 -16.33
C VAL A 392 -5.99 2.04 -15.95
N THR A 393 -5.13 2.42 -15.02
CA THR A 393 -4.09 1.51 -14.50
C THR A 393 -4.68 0.66 -13.37
N ALA A 394 -4.41 -0.65 -13.38
CA ALA A 394 -4.69 -1.53 -12.25
C ALA A 394 -3.53 -1.41 -11.24
N ASN A 395 -3.79 -0.77 -10.09
CA ASN A 395 -2.84 -0.60 -9.00
C ASN A 395 -3.07 -1.72 -7.97
N ALA A 396 -2.37 -2.85 -8.12
CA ALA A 396 -2.65 -4.07 -7.38
C ALA A 396 -1.66 -4.31 -6.24
N GLN A 397 -2.12 -5.01 -5.21
CA GLN A 397 -1.34 -5.47 -4.06
C GLN A 397 -1.06 -6.96 -4.24
N PRO A 398 0.07 -7.34 -4.86
CA PRO A 398 0.28 -8.73 -5.29
C PRO A 398 0.40 -9.71 -4.13
N LEU A 399 0.83 -9.25 -2.94
CA LEU A 399 0.95 -10.08 -1.74
C LEU A 399 -0.35 -10.75 -1.31
N TRP A 400 -1.49 -10.17 -1.64
CA TRP A 400 -2.80 -10.69 -1.24
C TRP A 400 -3.30 -11.80 -2.16
N ALA A 401 -2.62 -12.03 -3.28
CA ALA A 401 -3.06 -12.90 -4.35
C ALA A 401 -2.63 -14.38 -4.17
N CYS A 402 -2.82 -14.90 -2.95
CA CYS A 402 -2.51 -16.28 -2.56
C CYS A 402 -3.56 -16.87 -1.61
N LEU A 403 -3.50 -18.19 -1.37
CA LEU A 403 -4.31 -18.88 -0.36
C LEU A 403 -3.65 -18.85 1.03
N ASP A 404 -3.61 -17.68 1.66
CA ASP A 404 -3.30 -17.58 3.10
C ASP A 404 -4.56 -17.85 3.95
N GLU A 405 -4.42 -17.86 5.28
CA GLU A 405 -5.55 -18.15 6.17
C GLU A 405 -6.67 -17.11 6.02
N GLN A 406 -6.34 -15.84 5.80
CA GLN A 406 -7.33 -14.79 5.55
C GLN A 406 -8.14 -15.10 4.28
N MET A 407 -7.49 -15.42 3.16
CA MET A 407 -8.17 -15.77 1.93
C MET A 407 -8.99 -17.07 2.07
N ALA A 408 -8.38 -18.12 2.65
CA ALA A 408 -8.96 -19.45 2.70
C ALA A 408 -10.15 -19.57 3.67
N ASP A 409 -10.08 -18.89 4.82
CA ASP A 409 -11.05 -19.07 5.90
C ASP A 409 -12.00 -17.88 6.06
N LEU A 410 -11.55 -16.65 5.78
CA LEU A 410 -12.32 -15.43 6.01
C LEU A 410 -12.94 -14.83 4.74
N THR A 411 -12.43 -15.18 3.55
CA THR A 411 -12.91 -14.58 2.28
C THR A 411 -13.60 -15.60 1.37
N LEU A 412 -12.89 -16.60 0.84
CA LEU A 412 -13.46 -17.50 -0.18
C LEU A 412 -14.73 -18.25 0.27
N PRO A 413 -14.86 -18.76 1.49
CA PRO A 413 -16.06 -19.50 1.91
C PRO A 413 -17.35 -18.66 1.87
N PHE A 414 -17.21 -17.34 1.97
CA PHE A 414 -18.32 -16.39 2.03
C PHE A 414 -18.60 -15.71 0.69
N LEU A 415 -17.85 -16.05 -0.36
CA LEU A 415 -18.05 -15.54 -1.71
C LEU A 415 -18.77 -16.56 -2.59
N SER A 416 -19.53 -16.04 -3.56
CA SER A 416 -20.18 -16.88 -4.56
C SER A 416 -19.15 -17.64 -5.41
N ALA A 417 -19.60 -18.69 -6.12
CA ALA A 417 -18.70 -19.41 -7.03
C ALA A 417 -18.14 -18.50 -8.14
N THR A 418 -18.95 -17.55 -8.62
CA THR A 418 -18.55 -16.56 -9.62
C THR A 418 -17.45 -15.65 -9.08
N ALA A 419 -17.67 -15.01 -7.92
CA ALA A 419 -16.73 -14.08 -7.31
C ALA A 419 -15.40 -14.75 -6.91
N ARG A 420 -15.43 -16.01 -6.48
CA ARG A 420 -14.22 -16.81 -6.20
C ARG A 420 -13.36 -17.05 -7.44
N ALA A 421 -13.96 -17.16 -8.62
CA ALA A 421 -13.25 -17.39 -9.87
C ALA A 421 -12.64 -16.11 -10.49
N GLN A 422 -12.83 -14.96 -9.84
CA GLN A 422 -12.49 -13.63 -10.36
C GLN A 422 -11.48 -12.88 -9.47
N GLN A 423 -10.75 -13.61 -8.62
CA GLN A 423 -9.80 -13.06 -7.65
C GLN A 423 -8.47 -12.67 -8.29
N TYR A 424 -8.06 -11.41 -8.19
CA TYR A 424 -6.75 -10.88 -8.60
C TYR A 424 -6.33 -11.34 -9.99
N VAL A 425 -7.16 -11.02 -11.00
CA VAL A 425 -7.05 -11.48 -12.40
C VAL A 425 -5.93 -10.77 -13.19
N PHE A 426 -4.70 -10.81 -12.65
CA PHE A 426 -3.56 -10.06 -13.18
C PHE A 426 -3.20 -10.44 -14.61
N ARG A 427 -3.14 -11.74 -14.94
CA ARG A 427 -2.83 -12.21 -16.31
C ARG A 427 -3.89 -11.73 -17.29
N SER A 428 -5.16 -11.86 -16.93
CA SER A 428 -6.28 -11.41 -17.75
C SER A 428 -6.20 -9.90 -18.03
N LEU A 429 -5.85 -9.08 -17.03
CA LEU A 429 -5.64 -7.63 -17.21
C LEU A 429 -4.48 -7.33 -18.17
N VAL A 430 -3.32 -7.98 -17.98
CA VAL A 430 -2.15 -7.76 -18.86
C VAL A 430 -2.44 -8.23 -20.29
N ASP A 431 -3.12 -9.37 -20.48
CA ASP A 431 -3.50 -9.88 -21.81
C ASP A 431 -4.49 -8.96 -22.53
N ALA A 432 -5.33 -8.24 -21.78
CA ALA A 432 -6.20 -7.20 -22.33
C ALA A 432 -5.46 -5.89 -22.68
N GLY A 433 -4.15 -5.79 -22.39
CA GLY A 433 -3.34 -4.59 -22.62
C GLY A 433 -3.43 -3.57 -21.49
N THR A 434 -3.93 -3.95 -20.32
CA THR A 434 -4.00 -3.08 -19.14
C THR A 434 -2.60 -2.86 -18.57
N ARG A 435 -2.31 -1.62 -18.19
CA ARG A 435 -1.12 -1.31 -17.41
C ARG A 435 -1.34 -1.73 -15.96
N ILE A 436 -0.38 -2.46 -15.40
CA ILE A 436 -0.33 -2.76 -13.97
C ILE A 436 0.73 -1.89 -13.29
N ALA A 437 0.40 -1.40 -12.11
CA ALA A 437 1.32 -0.87 -11.12
C ALA A 437 1.18 -1.69 -9.84
N PHE A 438 2.26 -1.90 -9.10
CA PHE A 438 2.18 -2.60 -7.81
C PHE A 438 2.43 -1.66 -6.64
N GLY A 439 1.65 -1.88 -5.59
CA GLY A 439 1.85 -1.27 -4.28
C GLY A 439 1.71 -2.31 -3.17
N SER A 440 2.16 -1.97 -1.96
CA SER A 440 2.13 -2.90 -0.82
C SER A 440 0.90 -2.72 0.08
N ASP A 441 0.31 -1.54 0.03
CA ASP A 441 -0.63 -1.05 1.04
C ASP A 441 -0.05 -1.11 2.47
N TRP A 442 1.26 -0.99 2.61
CA TRP A 442 1.93 -1.06 3.91
C TRP A 442 1.43 0.07 4.84
N PRO A 443 1.04 -0.24 6.09
CA PRO A 443 1.40 -1.43 6.85
C PRO A 443 0.40 -2.61 6.85
N VAL A 444 -0.59 -2.63 5.95
CA VAL A 444 -1.55 -3.75 5.85
C VAL A 444 -0.87 -5.07 5.55
N SER A 445 0.05 -5.06 4.59
CA SER A 445 0.94 -6.17 4.30
C SER A 445 2.39 -5.69 4.19
N SER A 446 3.35 -6.61 4.10
CA SER A 446 4.76 -6.27 4.00
C SER A 446 5.02 -5.30 2.84
N ALA A 447 5.89 -4.31 3.07
CA ALA A 447 6.35 -3.42 2.02
C ALA A 447 7.34 -4.08 1.04
N ASP A 448 7.80 -5.30 1.31
CA ASP A 448 8.88 -5.94 0.54
C ASP A 448 8.43 -6.30 -0.90
N PRO A 449 8.97 -5.63 -1.94
CA PRO A 449 8.61 -5.92 -3.31
C PRO A 449 8.97 -7.35 -3.74
N LEU A 450 10.00 -7.97 -3.15
CA LEU A 450 10.43 -9.33 -3.50
C LEU A 450 9.41 -10.37 -3.05
N LEU A 451 8.80 -10.19 -1.88
CA LEU A 451 7.66 -11.01 -1.46
C LEU A 451 6.46 -10.80 -2.39
N GLY A 452 6.18 -9.56 -2.79
CA GLY A 452 5.14 -9.26 -3.77
C GLY A 452 5.38 -9.89 -5.14
N ILE A 453 6.61 -9.84 -5.66
CA ILE A 453 7.00 -10.47 -6.93
C ILE A 453 6.86 -11.99 -6.83
N HIS A 454 7.30 -12.59 -5.72
CA HIS A 454 7.12 -14.03 -5.47
C HIS A 454 5.64 -14.43 -5.58
N VAL A 455 4.73 -13.72 -4.89
CA VAL A 455 3.30 -14.05 -4.94
C VAL A 455 2.70 -13.77 -6.33
N ALA A 456 3.08 -12.67 -7.00
CA ALA A 456 2.59 -12.38 -8.35
C ALA A 456 2.91 -13.49 -9.37
N VAL A 457 4.07 -14.13 -9.22
CA VAL A 457 4.55 -15.20 -10.12
C VAL A 457 4.01 -16.57 -9.71
N ASN A 458 4.10 -16.90 -8.42
CA ASN A 458 3.81 -18.25 -7.93
C ASN A 458 2.36 -18.42 -7.46
N ARG A 459 1.67 -17.32 -7.13
CA ARG A 459 0.31 -17.30 -6.55
C ARG A 459 0.19 -18.05 -5.23
N VAL A 460 1.32 -18.18 -4.53
CA VAL A 460 1.50 -18.85 -3.24
C VAL A 460 2.33 -17.92 -2.36
N ALA A 461 2.02 -17.86 -1.06
CA ALA A 461 2.80 -17.09 -0.10
C ALA A 461 4.20 -17.72 0.10
N ALA A 462 5.20 -16.90 0.39
CA ALA A 462 6.55 -17.39 0.67
C ALA A 462 6.54 -18.40 1.84
N GLY A 463 7.17 -19.56 1.63
CA GLY A 463 7.23 -20.64 2.63
C GLY A 463 5.94 -21.44 2.82
N SER A 464 4.89 -21.19 2.03
CA SER A 464 3.63 -21.95 2.08
C SER A 464 3.63 -23.12 1.08
N ASP A 465 3.06 -24.25 1.49
CA ASP A 465 2.76 -25.41 0.64
C ASP A 465 1.31 -25.39 0.09
N ALA A 466 0.60 -24.26 0.24
CA ALA A 466 -0.76 -24.12 -0.26
C ALA A 466 -0.82 -24.20 -1.80
N GLU A 467 -1.97 -24.65 -2.31
CA GLU A 467 -2.22 -24.61 -3.75
C GLU A 467 -2.22 -23.15 -4.26
N PRO A 468 -1.74 -22.88 -5.48
CA PRO A 468 -1.74 -21.54 -6.03
C PRO A 468 -3.16 -20.96 -6.20
N LEU A 469 -3.38 -19.72 -5.75
CA LEU A 469 -4.66 -19.02 -5.97
C LEU A 469 -4.79 -18.66 -7.45
N LEU A 470 -5.65 -19.40 -8.17
CA LEU A 470 -5.92 -19.20 -9.60
C LEU A 470 -4.61 -19.11 -10.41
N ALA A 471 -3.85 -20.22 -10.47
CA ALA A 471 -2.54 -20.29 -11.15
C ALA A 471 -2.51 -19.74 -12.59
N SER A 472 -3.63 -19.72 -13.31
CA SER A 472 -3.73 -19.11 -14.63
C SER A 472 -3.56 -17.58 -14.63
N GLU A 473 -3.66 -16.93 -13.46
CA GLU A 473 -3.50 -15.50 -13.27
C GLU A 473 -2.08 -15.08 -12.86
N SER A 474 -1.12 -16.02 -12.88
CA SER A 474 0.31 -15.73 -12.65
C SER A 474 0.88 -14.76 -13.69
N LEU A 475 1.77 -13.87 -13.21
CA LEU A 475 2.62 -13.05 -14.06
C LEU A 475 3.99 -13.70 -14.27
N THR A 476 4.73 -13.23 -15.27
CA THR A 476 6.17 -13.49 -15.36
C THR A 476 6.94 -12.61 -14.37
N VAL A 477 8.16 -13.01 -14.00
CA VAL A 477 9.04 -12.19 -13.14
C VAL A 477 9.28 -10.80 -13.77
N VAL A 478 9.48 -10.74 -15.08
CA VAL A 478 9.71 -9.48 -15.80
C VAL A 478 8.51 -8.56 -15.68
N GLU A 479 7.30 -9.06 -15.90
CA GLU A 479 6.07 -8.26 -15.74
C GLU A 479 5.90 -7.76 -14.31
N ALA A 480 6.23 -8.59 -13.30
CA ALA A 480 6.17 -8.19 -11.89
C ALA A 480 7.22 -7.12 -11.52
N ILE A 481 8.44 -7.22 -12.05
CA ILE A 481 9.47 -6.16 -11.92
C ILE A 481 8.99 -4.86 -12.58
N GLU A 482 8.44 -4.94 -13.80
CA GLU A 482 7.94 -3.77 -14.50
C GLU A 482 6.77 -3.10 -13.77
N ALA A 483 5.88 -3.88 -13.16
CA ALA A 483 4.80 -3.38 -12.34
C ALA A 483 5.29 -2.57 -11.12
N TYR A 484 6.31 -3.06 -10.40
CA TYR A 484 6.95 -2.33 -9.29
C TYR A 484 7.92 -1.22 -9.72
N THR A 485 8.20 -1.04 -11.01
CA THR A 485 9.14 -0.03 -11.49
C THR A 485 8.46 0.92 -12.47
N ARG A 486 8.36 0.56 -13.74
CA ARG A 486 7.77 1.39 -14.81
C ARG A 486 6.29 1.67 -14.57
N GLY A 487 5.53 0.67 -14.11
CA GLY A 487 4.10 0.78 -13.79
C GLY A 487 3.85 1.79 -12.68
N SER A 488 4.51 1.59 -11.53
CA SER A 488 4.46 2.52 -10.39
C SER A 488 5.00 3.92 -10.72
N ALA A 489 6.07 4.01 -11.52
CA ALA A 489 6.58 5.30 -11.99
C ALA A 489 5.57 6.03 -12.90
N PHE A 490 4.80 5.30 -13.72
CA PHE A 490 3.77 5.90 -14.56
C PHE A 490 2.64 6.52 -13.73
N VAL A 491 2.07 5.81 -12.75
CA VAL A 491 1.01 6.39 -11.90
C VAL A 491 1.55 7.54 -11.03
N SER A 492 2.82 7.51 -10.68
CA SER A 492 3.52 8.59 -9.96
C SER A 492 3.97 9.76 -10.87
N ARG A 493 3.71 9.73 -12.18
CA ARG A 493 4.17 10.75 -13.16
C ARG A 493 5.70 10.93 -13.24
N ARG A 494 6.43 9.83 -13.09
CA ARG A 494 7.91 9.80 -13.05
C ARG A 494 8.57 8.88 -14.07
N GLU A 495 7.82 8.30 -15.00
CA GLU A 495 8.32 7.36 -16.02
C GLU A 495 9.37 7.98 -16.96
N SER A 496 9.39 9.31 -17.10
CA SER A 496 10.40 10.04 -17.87
C SER A 496 11.71 10.28 -17.12
N ALA A 497 11.75 9.97 -15.82
CA ALA A 497 12.90 10.24 -14.95
C ALA A 497 13.32 9.04 -14.09
N SER A 498 12.48 8.02 -13.92
CA SER A 498 12.74 6.84 -13.08
C SER A 498 11.94 5.62 -13.57
N GLY A 499 12.17 4.46 -12.95
CA GLY A 499 11.47 3.21 -13.30
C GLY A 499 12.16 2.38 -14.38
N THR A 500 13.25 2.88 -14.98
CA THR A 500 14.18 2.08 -15.81
C THR A 500 15.61 2.59 -15.63
N ILE A 501 16.59 1.73 -15.93
CA ILE A 501 18.01 2.10 -15.97
C ILE A 501 18.36 2.42 -17.43
N ALA A 502 18.42 3.70 -17.74
CA ALA A 502 18.83 4.21 -19.05
C ALA A 502 19.59 5.54 -18.87
N VAL A 503 20.37 5.92 -19.89
CA VAL A 503 20.99 7.26 -19.93
C VAL A 503 19.89 8.33 -19.86
N ASP A 504 20.20 9.45 -19.19
CA ASP A 504 19.31 10.57 -18.88
C ASP A 504 18.23 10.28 -17.81
N MET A 505 18.16 9.06 -17.28
CA MET A 505 17.29 8.71 -16.14
C MET A 505 17.98 9.00 -14.80
N ALA A 506 17.20 9.20 -13.75
CA ALA A 506 17.73 9.29 -12.39
C ALA A 506 18.37 7.96 -11.99
N ALA A 507 19.48 8.04 -11.26
CA ALA A 507 20.14 6.88 -10.67
C ALA A 507 19.41 6.41 -9.39
N ASP A 508 18.13 6.04 -9.56
CA ASP A 508 17.28 5.41 -8.56
C ASP A 508 17.42 3.88 -8.75
N LEU A 509 18.18 3.20 -7.87
CA LEU A 509 18.69 1.84 -8.07
C LEU A 509 18.49 0.96 -6.84
N ALA A 510 18.13 -0.30 -7.05
CA ALA A 510 18.18 -1.37 -6.06
C ALA A 510 19.23 -2.40 -6.45
N VAL A 511 20.08 -2.81 -5.50
CA VAL A 511 21.11 -3.84 -5.72
C VAL A 511 20.74 -5.08 -4.93
N LEU A 512 20.57 -6.21 -5.61
CA LEU A 512 20.22 -7.50 -5.03
C LEU A 512 21.45 -8.41 -4.91
N ASP A 513 21.41 -9.36 -3.98
CA ASP A 513 22.42 -10.41 -3.83
C ASP A 513 22.25 -11.59 -4.79
N ALA A 514 21.12 -11.68 -5.50
CA ALA A 514 20.83 -12.73 -6.48
C ALA A 514 20.03 -12.25 -7.71
N ASP A 515 20.09 -13.05 -8.78
CA ASP A 515 19.34 -12.84 -10.03
C ASP A 515 17.90 -13.33 -9.90
N ILE A 516 16.98 -12.44 -9.55
CA ILE A 516 15.56 -12.82 -9.44
C ILE A 516 14.91 -13.24 -10.78
N VAL A 517 15.51 -12.93 -11.93
CA VAL A 517 14.95 -13.25 -13.26
C VAL A 517 15.24 -14.69 -13.66
N SER A 518 16.38 -15.24 -13.25
CA SER A 518 16.85 -16.56 -13.70
C SER A 518 16.83 -17.66 -12.63
N ILE A 519 16.72 -17.32 -11.35
CA ILE A 519 16.59 -18.32 -10.26
C ILE A 519 15.24 -19.04 -10.30
N ASP A 520 15.08 -20.08 -9.47
CA ASP A 520 13.77 -20.66 -9.23
C ASP A 520 12.85 -19.57 -8.65
N SER A 521 11.65 -19.41 -9.21
CA SER A 521 10.73 -18.36 -8.78
C SER A 521 10.30 -18.51 -7.32
N HIS A 522 10.39 -19.72 -6.75
CA HIS A 522 10.14 -19.93 -5.34
C HIS A 522 11.24 -19.37 -4.42
N GLU A 523 12.47 -19.19 -4.92
CA GLU A 523 13.61 -18.63 -4.16
C GLU A 523 13.61 -17.08 -4.13
N ILE A 524 12.75 -16.42 -4.93
CA ILE A 524 12.70 -14.94 -5.03
C ILE A 524 12.50 -14.27 -3.67
N ALA A 525 11.69 -14.86 -2.80
CA ALA A 525 11.37 -14.32 -1.47
C ALA A 525 12.57 -14.32 -0.49
N GLU A 526 13.64 -15.07 -0.80
CA GLU A 526 14.83 -15.15 0.04
C GLU A 526 15.92 -14.13 -0.34
N VAL A 527 15.79 -13.55 -1.54
CA VAL A 527 16.72 -12.56 -2.09
C VAL A 527 16.67 -11.28 -1.26
N ARG A 528 17.81 -10.61 -1.12
CA ARG A 528 17.91 -9.41 -0.28
C ARG A 528 18.40 -8.21 -1.08
N VAL A 529 17.85 -7.06 -0.74
CA VAL A 529 18.42 -5.78 -1.14
C VAL A 529 19.66 -5.52 -0.30
N THR A 530 20.80 -5.42 -0.96
CA THR A 530 22.10 -5.14 -0.33
C THR A 530 22.41 -3.65 -0.28
N ARG A 531 21.97 -2.89 -1.30
CA ARG A 531 22.16 -1.44 -1.38
C ARG A 531 20.99 -0.78 -2.11
N THR A 532 20.72 0.48 -1.74
CA THR A 532 19.72 1.30 -2.42
C THR A 532 20.26 2.70 -2.65
N TYR A 533 20.07 3.20 -3.87
CA TYR A 533 20.49 4.53 -4.28
C TYR A 533 19.28 5.34 -4.74
N VAL A 534 19.20 6.59 -4.31
CA VAL A 534 18.24 7.57 -4.85
C VAL A 534 19.01 8.75 -5.41
N ALA A 535 18.84 9.02 -6.70
CA ALA A 535 19.61 10.00 -7.46
C ALA A 535 21.13 9.82 -7.24
N GLY A 536 21.61 8.58 -7.28
CA GLY A 536 23.01 8.23 -7.08
C GLY A 536 23.53 8.38 -5.64
N ARG A 537 22.71 8.80 -4.68
CA ARG A 537 23.09 8.82 -3.26
C ARG A 537 22.74 7.48 -2.62
N LEU A 538 23.71 6.85 -1.96
CA LEU A 538 23.49 5.67 -1.12
C LEU A 538 22.57 6.05 0.06
N VAL A 539 21.38 5.44 0.12
CA VAL A 539 20.39 5.66 1.19
C VAL A 539 20.22 4.44 2.10
N HIS A 540 20.66 3.27 1.64
CA HIS A 540 20.68 2.03 2.44
C HIS A 540 21.85 1.13 2.02
N THR A 541 22.41 0.41 3.00
CA THR A 541 23.34 -0.71 2.83
C THR A 541 23.06 -1.75 3.92
N LEU A 542 23.08 -3.03 3.54
CA LEU A 542 22.92 -4.16 4.46
C LEU A 542 24.16 -4.39 5.34
#